data_AF-A0A3D3SVU3-F1
#
_entry.id   AF-A0A3D3SVU3-F1
#
_cell.length_a   1.000
_cell.length_b   1.000
_cell.length_c   1.000
_cell.angle_alpha   90.00
_cell.angle_beta   90.00
_cell.angle_gamma   90.00
#
_symmetry.space_group_name_H-M   'P 1'
#
loop_
_entity.id
_entity.type
_entity.pdbx_description
1 polymer ?
#
loop_
_entity_poly.entity_id
_entity_poly.type
_entity_poly.pdbx_seq_one_letter_code
_entity_poly.pdbx_strand_id
1 'polypeptide(L)'
;MGLLPLSKGPGFKGLLQSRPVRRGAWAHLHFKETGPGPVFVGFIIPKRLVRRAVDRNLIRRWLNEMVRQISHQDKNAGGAYLFRVTQKCPGIAFETRRQTYLDLKALVFCERAVQ
;
A
#
# COMPACT_ATOMS: atom_id res chain seq x y z
N MET A 1 16.07 3.49 -6.04
CA MET A 1 15.35 3.51 -7.34
C MET A 1 14.07 4.32 -7.18
N GLY A 2 13.53 4.93 -8.24
CA GLY A 2 12.24 5.62 -8.18
C GLY A 2 11.07 4.63 -8.16
N LEU A 3 9.97 4.96 -7.47
CA LEU A 3 8.72 4.20 -7.53
C LEU A 3 7.99 4.54 -8.83
N LEU A 4 7.51 3.51 -9.53
CA LEU A 4 6.72 3.67 -10.74
C LEU A 4 5.23 3.52 -10.45
N PRO A 5 4.35 4.26 -11.14
CA PRO A 5 2.91 4.08 -10.98
C PRO A 5 2.48 2.73 -11.57
N LEU A 6 1.68 1.96 -10.82
CA LEU A 6 1.02 0.77 -11.34
C LEU A 6 -0.20 1.19 -12.16
N SER A 7 -0.07 1.12 -13.50
CA SER A 7 -1.15 1.46 -14.44
C SER A 7 -2.32 0.48 -14.35
N LYS A 8 -3.54 0.92 -14.69
CA LYS A 8 -4.77 0.08 -14.64
C LYS A 8 -4.85 -1.00 -15.74
N GLY A 9 -3.70 -1.50 -16.20
CA GLY A 9 -3.59 -2.53 -17.22
C GLY A 9 -3.78 -3.95 -16.67
N PRO A 10 -3.48 -4.98 -17.49
CA PRO A 10 -3.63 -6.39 -17.12
C PRO A 10 -2.92 -6.76 -15.80
N GLY A 11 -1.71 -6.21 -15.56
CA GLY A 11 -0.96 -6.45 -14.32
C GLY A 11 -1.67 -5.96 -13.06
N PHE A 12 -2.37 -4.83 -13.12
CA PHE A 12 -3.18 -4.32 -12.01
C PHE A 12 -4.41 -5.20 -11.76
N LYS A 13 -5.10 -5.63 -12.83
CA LYS A 13 -6.27 -6.50 -12.70
C LYS A 13 -5.90 -7.85 -12.09
N GLY A 14 -4.82 -8.46 -12.58
CA GLY A 14 -4.32 -9.73 -12.03
C GLY A 14 -3.93 -9.61 -10.57
N LEU A 15 -3.26 -8.52 -10.17
CA LEU A 15 -2.90 -8.28 -8.77
C LEU A 15 -4.12 -8.01 -7.88
N LEU A 16 -5.15 -7.35 -8.41
CA LEU A 16 -6.40 -7.12 -7.67
C LEU A 16 -7.21 -8.41 -7.45
N GLN A 17 -7.14 -9.34 -8.40
CA GLN A 17 -7.80 -10.65 -8.32
C GLN A 17 -7.04 -11.63 -7.41
N SER A 18 -5.77 -11.36 -7.10
CA SER A 18 -5.01 -12.19 -6.18
C SER A 18 -5.51 -12.05 -4.74
N ARG A 19 -5.23 -13.05 -3.92
CA ARG A 19 -5.46 -12.94 -2.47
C ARG A 19 -4.54 -11.85 -1.91
N PRO A 20 -5.04 -10.95 -1.06
CA PRO A 20 -4.19 -9.97 -0.41
C PRO A 20 -3.18 -10.71 0.46
N VAL A 21 -1.90 -10.36 0.30
CA VAL A 21 -0.81 -10.93 1.10
C VAL A 21 -0.92 -10.48 2.56
N ARG A 22 -1.53 -9.32 2.80
CA ARG A 22 -1.78 -8.79 4.15
C ARG A 22 -3.09 -8.05 4.24
N ARG A 23 -3.73 -8.19 5.39
CA ARG A 23 -5.01 -7.57 5.72
C ARG A 23 -4.88 -6.83 7.04
N GLY A 24 -4.99 -5.51 7.00
CA GLY A 24 -5.26 -4.69 8.17
C GLY A 24 -6.77 -4.51 8.36
N ALA A 25 -7.16 -3.88 9.46
CA ALA A 25 -8.57 -3.68 9.82
C ALA A 25 -9.38 -2.95 8.72
N TRP A 26 -8.78 -1.97 8.05
CA TRP A 26 -9.45 -1.12 7.06
C TRP A 26 -8.74 -1.02 5.70
N ALA A 27 -7.58 -1.67 5.57
CA ALA A 27 -6.76 -1.64 4.35
C ALA A 27 -6.06 -2.98 4.11
N HIS A 28 -5.98 -3.38 2.85
CA HIS A 28 -5.30 -4.60 2.41
C HIS A 28 -4.11 -4.25 1.51
N LEU A 29 -3.11 -5.13 1.50
CA LEU A 29 -1.98 -5.10 0.60
C LEU A 29 -1.99 -6.35 -0.28
N HIS A 30 -1.92 -6.14 -1.58
CA HIS A 30 -1.59 -7.17 -2.57
C HIS A 30 -0.16 -6.89 -3.05
N PHE A 31 0.63 -7.95 -3.16
CA PHE A 31 2.02 -7.86 -3.59
C PHE A 31 2.35 -9.00 -4.55
N LYS A 32 3.15 -8.70 -5.56
CA LYS A 32 3.77 -9.70 -6.43
C LYS A 32 5.23 -9.33 -6.63
N GLU A 33 6.12 -10.21 -6.16
CA GLU A 33 7.55 -10.10 -6.38
C GLU A 33 7.90 -10.50 -7.81
N THR A 34 8.87 -9.80 -8.40
CA THR A 34 9.36 -10.08 -9.76
C THR A 34 10.89 -10.23 -9.81
N GLY A 35 11.57 -10.18 -8.67
CA GLY A 35 13.03 -10.16 -8.58
C GLY A 35 13.61 -8.77 -8.89
N PRO A 36 14.92 -8.68 -9.20
CA PRO A 36 15.60 -7.40 -9.43
C PRO A 36 14.91 -6.57 -10.51
N GLY A 37 14.54 -5.34 -10.18
CA GLY A 37 13.82 -4.50 -11.12
C GLY A 37 13.07 -3.34 -10.48
N PRO A 38 12.27 -2.61 -11.28
CA PRO A 38 11.50 -1.49 -10.79
C PRO A 38 10.41 -1.93 -9.80
N VAL A 39 10.08 -1.03 -8.88
CA VAL A 39 8.97 -1.18 -7.95
C VAL A 39 7.78 -0.38 -8.44
N PHE A 40 6.65 -1.06 -8.66
CA PHE A 40 5.39 -0.45 -9.07
C PHE A 40 4.44 -0.31 -7.88
N VAL A 41 3.75 0.84 -7.77
CA VAL A 41 2.80 1.11 -6.68
C VAL A 41 1.46 1.58 -7.22
N GLY A 42 0.40 0.91 -6.77
CA GLY A 42 -1.01 1.22 -7.08
C GLY A 42 -1.84 1.47 -5.83
N PHE A 43 -2.88 2.30 -5.97
CA PHE A 43 -3.77 2.67 -4.87
C PHE A 43 -5.24 2.58 -5.27
N ILE A 44 -6.04 1.89 -4.45
CA ILE A 44 -7.49 1.88 -4.48
C ILE A 44 -7.99 2.52 -3.18
N ILE A 45 -8.30 3.83 -3.25
CA ILE A 45 -8.80 4.59 -2.10
C ILE A 45 -10.16 5.21 -2.46
N PRO A 46 -11.27 4.49 -2.23
CA PRO A 46 -12.61 4.95 -2.60
C PRO A 46 -13.01 6.22 -1.85
N LYS A 47 -13.59 7.20 -2.55
CA LYS A 47 -14.11 8.45 -1.95
C LYS A 47 -15.13 8.20 -0.82
N ARG A 48 -15.91 7.12 -0.92
CA ARG A 48 -16.91 6.72 0.09
C ARG A 48 -16.32 6.24 1.41
N LEU A 49 -15.07 5.78 1.41
CA LEU A 49 -14.36 5.27 2.59
C LEU A 49 -13.39 6.30 3.18
N VAL A 50 -12.89 7.21 2.33
CA VAL A 50 -12.03 8.32 2.72
C VAL A 50 -12.50 9.58 1.97
N ARG A 51 -13.35 10.37 2.63
CA ARG A 51 -14.07 11.49 2.00
C ARG A 51 -13.12 12.62 1.56
N ARG A 52 -12.26 13.07 2.47
CA ARG A 52 -11.36 14.21 2.23
C ARG A 52 -10.27 13.84 1.23
N ALA A 53 -10.04 14.71 0.25
CA ALA A 53 -8.96 14.51 -0.72
C ALA A 53 -7.58 14.59 -0.06
N VAL A 54 -7.44 15.45 0.95
CA VAL A 54 -6.22 15.61 1.74
C VAL A 54 -5.83 14.29 2.41
N ASP A 55 -6.76 13.63 3.09
CA ASP A 55 -6.54 12.34 3.76
C ASP A 55 -6.13 11.26 2.75
N ARG A 56 -6.82 11.18 1.60
CA ARG A 56 -6.45 10.24 0.52
C ARG A 56 -5.04 10.47 0.01
N ASN A 57 -4.64 11.72 -0.17
CA ASN A 57 -3.29 12.07 -0.62
C ASN A 57 -2.24 11.81 0.46
N LEU A 58 -2.57 12.04 1.73
CA LEU A 58 -1.71 11.73 2.86
C LEU A 58 -1.43 10.23 2.97
N ILE A 59 -2.48 9.39 2.88
CA ILE A 59 -2.34 7.93 2.84
C ILE A 59 -1.41 7.49 1.71
N ARG A 60 -1.61 8.03 0.49
CA ARG A 60 -0.72 7.73 -0.66
C ARG A 60 0.72 8.13 -0.40
N ARG A 61 0.95 9.31 0.18
CA ARG A 61 2.30 9.80 0.50
C ARG A 61 2.99 8.89 1.50
N TRP A 62 2.33 8.53 2.59
CA TRP A 62 2.88 7.62 3.58
C TRP A 62 3.22 6.26 3.00
N LEU A 63 2.29 5.66 2.25
CA LEU A 63 2.51 4.35 1.65
C LEU A 63 3.65 4.35 0.62
N ASN A 64 3.74 5.38 -0.22
CA ASN A 64 4.88 5.54 -1.12
C ASN A 64 6.19 5.64 -0.36
N GLU A 65 6.23 6.41 0.73
CA GLU A 65 7.45 6.55 1.53
C GLU A 65 7.86 5.22 2.18
N MET A 66 6.90 4.46 2.69
CA MET A 66 7.16 3.14 3.28
C MET A 66 7.69 2.13 2.24
N VAL A 67 7.09 2.07 1.04
CA VAL A 67 7.57 1.20 -0.05
C VAL A 67 8.94 1.65 -0.56
N ARG A 68 9.18 2.97 -0.63
CA ARG A 68 10.50 3.52 -0.96
C ARG A 68 11.53 3.01 0.03
N GLN A 69 11.28 3.10 1.34
CA GLN A 69 12.20 2.58 2.37
C GLN A 69 12.54 1.10 2.15
N ILE A 70 11.55 0.24 1.87
CA ILE A 70 11.77 -1.19 1.55
C ILE A 70 12.68 -1.34 0.33
N SER A 71 12.38 -0.64 -0.77
CA SER A 71 13.15 -0.73 -2.01
C SER A 71 14.59 -0.24 -1.90
N HIS A 72 14.88 0.62 -0.91
CA HIS A 72 16.24 1.08 -0.62
C HIS A 72 17.03 0.06 0.20
N GLN A 73 16.36 -0.72 1.05
CA GLN A 73 16.97 -1.77 1.86
C GLN A 73 17.27 -3.04 1.05
N ASP A 74 16.39 -3.40 0.12
CA ASP A 74 16.56 -4.56 -0.76
C ASP A 74 16.44 -4.16 -2.23
N LYS A 75 17.58 -4.10 -2.92
CA LYS A 75 17.64 -3.76 -4.36
C LYS A 75 17.16 -4.91 -5.26
N ASN A 76 16.99 -6.12 -4.71
CA ASN A 76 16.46 -7.27 -5.43
C ASN A 76 14.93 -7.38 -5.30
N ALA A 77 14.31 -6.58 -4.44
CA ALA A 77 12.87 -6.59 -4.18
C ALA A 77 12.05 -5.79 -5.21
N GLY A 78 12.30 -6.00 -6.51
CA GLY A 78 11.42 -5.48 -7.56
C GLY A 78 10.05 -6.18 -7.51
N GLY A 79 9.01 -5.49 -7.95
CA GLY A 79 7.66 -6.05 -7.90
C GLY A 79 6.55 -5.00 -7.94
N ALA A 80 5.32 -5.46 -7.72
CA ALA A 80 4.14 -4.62 -7.75
C ALA A 80 3.39 -4.66 -6.43
N TYR A 81 3.18 -3.48 -5.83
CA TYR A 81 2.38 -3.25 -4.64
C TYR A 81 1.04 -2.63 -5.01
N LEU A 82 -0.05 -3.18 -4.49
CA LEU A 82 -1.39 -2.62 -4.63
C LEU A 82 -2.06 -2.49 -3.26
N PHE A 83 -2.25 -1.26 -2.84
CA PHE A 83 -2.92 -0.92 -1.59
C PHE A 83 -4.40 -0.65 -1.84
N ARG A 84 -5.25 -1.28 -1.04
CA ARG A 84 -6.70 -1.13 -1.15
C ARG A 84 -7.31 -0.80 0.20
N VAL A 85 -7.99 0.34 0.29
CA VAL A 85 -8.87 0.65 1.42
C VAL A 85 -10.18 -0.11 1.23
N THR A 86 -10.52 -0.94 2.21
CA THR A 86 -11.66 -1.89 2.15
C THR A 86 -12.79 -1.49 3.08
N GLN A 87 -12.49 -0.81 4.18
CA GLN A 87 -13.48 -0.30 5.14
C GLN A 87 -13.28 1.21 5.38
N LYS A 88 -14.18 1.82 6.15
CA LYS A 88 -14.04 3.24 6.51
C LYS A 88 -12.73 3.39 7.29
N CYS A 89 -11.86 4.27 6.81
CA CYS A 89 -10.67 4.65 7.56
C CYS A 89 -11.14 5.36 8.84
N PRO A 90 -10.59 5.03 10.01
CA PRO A 90 -10.75 5.89 11.18
C PRO A 90 -10.31 7.28 10.74
N GLY A 91 -11.19 8.28 10.84
CA GLY A 91 -10.96 9.59 10.23
C GLY A 91 -9.61 10.15 10.66
N ILE A 92 -8.85 10.78 9.75
CA ILE A 92 -7.50 11.28 10.06
C ILE A 92 -7.62 12.66 10.71
N ALA A 93 -7.95 12.68 12.00
CA ALA A 93 -7.90 13.84 12.87
C ALA A 93 -6.53 13.91 13.57
N PHE A 94 -6.23 15.01 14.25
CA PHE A 94 -4.96 15.19 14.96
C PHE A 94 -4.65 14.01 15.90
N GLU A 95 -5.65 13.58 16.67
CA GLU A 95 -5.58 12.50 17.66
C GLU A 95 -5.36 11.12 17.03
N THR A 96 -6.02 10.84 15.90
CA THR A 96 -6.00 9.52 15.24
C THR A 96 -4.93 9.40 14.17
N ARG A 97 -4.33 10.51 13.72
CA ARG A 97 -3.33 10.55 12.64
C ARG A 97 -2.16 9.61 12.91
N ARG A 98 -1.66 9.58 14.15
CA ARG A 98 -0.58 8.69 14.57
C ARG A 98 -1.00 7.22 14.45
N GLN A 99 -2.19 6.88 14.92
CA GLN A 99 -2.70 5.51 14.86
C GLN A 99 -2.88 5.05 13.41
N THR A 100 -3.48 5.88 12.54
CA THR A 100 -3.61 5.56 11.10
C THR A 100 -2.26 5.31 10.45
N TYR A 101 -1.24 6.11 10.78
CA TYR A 101 0.11 5.89 10.29
C TYR A 101 0.69 4.56 10.78
N LEU A 102 0.50 4.22 12.06
CA LEU A 102 0.95 2.96 12.64
C LEU A 102 0.26 1.75 12.02
N ASP A 103 -1.06 1.83 11.76
CA ASP A 103 -1.80 0.77 11.08
C ASP A 103 -1.25 0.49 9.68
N LEU A 104 -0.95 1.56 8.92
CA LEU A 104 -0.33 1.45 7.60
C LEU A 104 1.10 0.90 7.68
N LYS A 105 1.86 1.35 8.69
CA LYS A 105 3.22 0.84 8.93
C LYS A 105 3.19 -0.65 9.24
N ALA A 106 2.28 -1.11 10.10
CA ALA A 106 2.08 -2.51 10.41
C ALA A 106 1.69 -3.31 9.15
N LEU A 107 0.77 -2.77 8.33
CA LEU A 107 0.40 -3.40 7.06
C LEU A 107 1.61 -3.59 6.12
N VAL A 108 2.47 -2.58 6.01
CA VAL A 108 3.62 -2.59 5.08
C VAL A 108 4.82 -3.38 5.61
N PHE A 109 5.14 -3.24 6.90
CA PHE A 109 6.38 -3.75 7.49
C PHE A 109 6.23 -4.95 8.43
N CYS A 110 5.02 -5.41 8.78
CA CYS A 110 4.89 -6.62 9.61
C CYS A 110 5.76 -7.75 9.06
N GLU A 111 6.53 -8.40 9.93
CA GLU A 111 7.42 -9.48 9.53
C GLU A 111 6.64 -10.59 8.84
N ARG A 112 7.29 -11.25 7.87
CA ARG A 112 6.74 -12.38 7.12
C ARG A 112 6.09 -13.37 8.10
N ALA A 113 4.76 -13.44 8.12
CA ALA A 113 4.10 -14.69 8.47
C ALA A 113 4.39 -15.62 7.29
N VAL A 114 5.53 -16.30 7.37
CA VAL A 114 5.85 -17.47 6.59
C VAL A 114 4.67 -18.43 6.74
N GLN A 115 4.03 -18.76 5.63
CA GLN A 115 3.38 -20.05 5.47
C GLN A 115 4.27 -20.87 4.55
#